data_AF-A0A318TZH8-F1
#
_entry.id   AF-A0A318TZH8-F1
#
_cell.length_a   1.000
_cell.length_b   1.000
_cell.length_c   1.000
_cell.angle_alpha   90.00
_cell.angle_beta   90.00
_cell.angle_gamma   90.00
#
_symmetry.space_group_name_H-M   'P 1'
#
loop_
_entity.id
_entity.type
_entity.pdbx_description
1 polymer ?
#
loop_
_entity_poly.entity_id
_entity_poly.type
_entity_poly.pdbx_seq_one_letter_code
_entity_poly.pdbx_strand_id
1 'polypeptide(L)'
;MLLIFNGSVLFSGIITILAIQTVQLYTFNFNPDGSNAMWSNGNPALFFIVFPMPIIAYFLFAMIFVFESIHSKYKVNRKHFIMGYTFLSIILVSYTAYRVIDFNLTAQPYFEDEIGYLNPYSNHLFFNAWTLIAALCISAIVSFYLDKRKK
;
A
#
# COMPACT_ATOMS: atom_id res chain seq x y z
N MET A 1 -16.21 -22.79 -8.75
CA MET A 1 -16.10 -21.32 -8.52
C MET A 1 -15.17 -20.97 -7.35
N LEU A 2 -15.31 -21.58 -6.17
CA LEU A 2 -14.48 -21.27 -4.99
C LEU A 2 -12.96 -21.48 -5.21
N LEU A 3 -12.58 -22.57 -5.89
CA LEU A 3 -11.18 -22.84 -6.28
C LEU A 3 -10.61 -21.79 -7.24
N ILE A 4 -11.41 -21.36 -8.22
CA ILE A 4 -11.02 -20.34 -9.21
C ILE A 4 -10.88 -18.98 -8.52
N PHE A 5 -11.81 -18.62 -7.62
CA PHE A 5 -11.73 -17.39 -6.82
C PHE A 5 -10.49 -17.39 -5.91
N ASN A 6 -10.24 -18.47 -5.17
CA ASN A 6 -9.06 -18.54 -4.32
C ASN A 6 -7.76 -18.47 -5.14
N GLY A 7 -7.73 -19.14 -6.31
CA GLY A 7 -6.62 -19.06 -7.25
C GLY A 7 -6.40 -17.65 -7.78
N SER A 8 -7.46 -16.92 -8.16
CA SER A 8 -7.34 -15.55 -8.66
C SER A 8 -6.90 -14.57 -7.56
N VAL A 9 -7.40 -14.72 -6.33
CA VAL A 9 -6.95 -13.93 -5.18
C VAL A 9 -5.47 -14.15 -4.92
N LEU A 10 -5.02 -15.41 -4.86
CA LEU A 10 -3.62 -15.75 -4.62
C LEU A 10 -2.71 -15.19 -5.72
N PHE A 11 -3.09 -15.36 -6.98
CA PHE A 11 -2.33 -14.83 -8.12
C PHE A 11 -2.26 -13.29 -8.10
N SER A 12 -3.39 -12.61 -7.85
CA SER A 12 -3.42 -11.15 -7.72
C SER A 12 -2.60 -10.62 -6.53
N GLY A 13 -2.55 -11.39 -5.43
CA GLY A 13 -1.70 -11.09 -4.28
C GLY A 13 -0.21 -11.21 -4.61
N ILE A 14 0.20 -12.25 -5.33
CA ILE A 14 1.58 -12.41 -5.82
C ILE A 14 1.96 -11.23 -6.71
N ILE A 15 1.12 -10.86 -7.68
CA ILE A 15 1.37 -9.70 -8.55
C ILE A 15 1.49 -8.41 -7.73
N THR A 16 0.62 -8.22 -6.72
CA THR A 16 0.66 -7.03 -5.85
C THR A 16 1.98 -6.94 -5.08
N ILE A 17 2.45 -8.05 -4.51
CA ILE A 17 3.73 -8.10 -3.78
C ILE A 17 4.90 -7.82 -4.73
N LEU A 18 4.92 -8.44 -5.91
CA LEU A 18 5.97 -8.24 -6.91
C LEU A 18 5.99 -6.79 -7.44
N ALA A 19 4.82 -6.20 -7.66
CA ALA A 19 4.68 -4.80 -8.05
C ALA A 19 5.29 -3.85 -7.01
N ILE A 20 4.96 -4.04 -5.74
CA ILE A 20 5.53 -3.25 -4.64
C ILE A 20 7.04 -3.47 -4.51
N GLN A 21 7.49 -4.72 -4.58
CA GLN A 21 8.92 -5.05 -4.48
C GLN A 21 9.73 -4.47 -5.65
N THR A 22 9.21 -4.52 -6.86
CA THR A 22 9.89 -3.94 -8.03
C THR A 22 9.99 -2.42 -7.88
N VAL A 23 8.96 -1.74 -7.37
CA VAL A 23 9.07 -0.30 -7.05
C VAL A 23 10.16 -0.03 -6.03
N GLN A 24 10.23 -0.80 -4.95
CA GLN A 24 11.29 -0.65 -3.96
C GLN A 24 12.69 -0.78 -4.58
N LEU A 25 12.87 -1.74 -5.50
CA LEU A 25 14.16 -2.00 -6.15
C LEU A 25 14.55 -0.94 -7.19
N TYR A 26 13.57 -0.41 -7.93
CA TYR A 26 13.79 0.53 -9.03
C TYR A 26 13.57 2.00 -8.65
N THR A 27 13.21 2.29 -7.40
CA THR A 27 13.18 3.66 -6.88
C THR A 27 14.61 4.17 -6.76
N PHE A 28 14.86 5.39 -7.24
CA PHE A 28 16.17 5.99 -7.12
C PHE A 28 16.43 6.37 -5.65
N ASN A 29 17.61 6.05 -5.13
CA ASN A 29 17.99 6.55 -3.82
C ASN A 29 18.42 8.01 -3.93
N PHE A 30 17.86 8.85 -3.06
CA PHE A 30 18.34 10.23 -2.92
C PHE A 30 19.79 10.22 -2.39
N ASN A 31 20.68 10.97 -3.05
CA ASN A 31 22.09 11.09 -2.65
C ASN A 31 22.49 12.58 -2.62
N PRO A 32 22.77 13.15 -1.43
CA PRO A 32 23.08 14.57 -1.28
C PRO A 32 24.40 14.99 -1.96
N ASP A 33 25.35 14.04 -2.12
CA ASP A 33 26.66 14.28 -2.73
C ASP A 33 26.66 14.02 -4.26
N GLY A 34 25.51 13.63 -4.83
CA GLY A 34 25.36 13.27 -6.24
C GLY A 34 24.95 14.44 -7.13
N SER A 35 24.90 14.22 -8.44
CA SER A 35 24.21 15.14 -9.34
C SER A 35 22.71 15.08 -9.04
N ASN A 36 22.15 16.11 -8.39
CA ASN A 36 20.71 16.28 -8.15
C ASN A 36 19.97 16.68 -9.43
N ALA A 37 20.36 16.05 -10.54
CA ALA A 37 19.80 16.22 -11.86
C ALA A 37 18.41 15.60 -11.87
N MET A 38 17.40 16.41 -11.55
CA MET A 38 15.97 16.12 -11.76
C MET A 38 15.64 16.18 -13.27
N TRP A 39 16.50 15.61 -14.12
CA TRP A 39 16.37 15.70 -15.57
C TRP A 39 15.20 14.81 -16.00
N SER A 40 14.07 15.47 -16.27
CA SER A 40 12.98 15.02 -17.15
C SER A 40 12.16 13.79 -16.70
N ASN A 41 11.05 14.09 -16.01
CA ASN A 41 9.72 13.47 -16.13
C ASN A 41 9.62 11.95 -16.31
N GLY A 42 10.33 11.19 -15.49
CA GLY A 42 10.13 9.76 -15.39
C GLY A 42 10.16 9.34 -13.94
N ASN A 43 9.04 8.85 -13.43
CA ASN A 43 9.02 8.00 -12.27
C ASN A 43 8.93 6.54 -12.76
N PRO A 44 10.04 5.95 -13.26
CA PRO A 44 10.02 4.63 -13.90
C PRO A 44 9.52 3.55 -12.93
N ALA A 45 9.84 3.69 -11.64
CA ALA A 45 9.35 2.82 -10.60
C ALA A 45 7.82 2.82 -10.49
N LEU A 46 7.16 3.99 -10.62
CA LEU A 46 5.69 4.07 -10.58
C LEU A 46 4.99 3.25 -11.67
N PHE A 47 5.60 3.03 -12.84
CA PHE A 47 4.98 2.20 -13.88
C PHE A 47 4.69 0.79 -13.38
N PHE A 48 5.54 0.25 -12.50
CA PHE A 48 5.34 -1.07 -11.91
C PHE A 48 4.23 -1.11 -10.84
N ILE A 49 3.64 0.03 -10.46
CA ILE A 49 2.39 0.09 -9.69
C ILE A 49 1.22 0.44 -10.59
N VAL A 50 1.37 1.47 -11.44
CA VAL A 50 0.28 1.99 -12.27
C VAL A 50 -0.22 0.92 -13.24
N PHE A 51 0.68 0.17 -13.86
CA PHE A 51 0.29 -0.90 -14.79
C PHE A 51 -0.50 -2.03 -14.10
N PRO A 52 -0.06 -2.62 -12.98
CA PRO A 52 -0.85 -3.61 -12.25
C PRO A 52 -1.91 -3.01 -11.32
N MET A 53 -2.15 -1.69 -11.32
CA MET A 53 -3.09 -1.04 -10.40
C MET A 53 -4.50 -1.67 -10.40
N PRO A 54 -5.10 -2.05 -11.55
CA PRO A 54 -6.37 -2.76 -11.55
C PRO A 54 -6.31 -4.10 -10.80
N ILE A 55 -5.18 -4.81 -10.89
CA ILE A 55 -4.95 -6.10 -10.21
C ILE A 55 -4.79 -5.87 -8.70
N ILE A 56 -4.08 -4.82 -8.30
CA ILE A 56 -3.92 -4.43 -6.89
C ILE A 56 -5.28 -4.04 -6.29
N ALA A 57 -6.07 -3.24 -7.01
CA ALA A 57 -7.42 -2.86 -6.59
C ALA A 57 -8.34 -4.07 -6.48
N TYR A 58 -8.30 -4.98 -7.47
CA TYR A 58 -9.00 -6.25 -7.41
C TYR A 58 -8.58 -7.09 -6.20
N PHE A 59 -7.28 -7.21 -5.93
CA PHE A 59 -6.76 -7.95 -4.78
C PHE A 59 -7.29 -7.38 -3.46
N LEU A 60 -7.16 -6.07 -3.26
CA LEU A 60 -7.65 -5.39 -2.04
C LEU A 60 -9.16 -5.55 -1.86
N PHE A 61 -9.92 -5.48 -2.95
CA PHE A 61 -11.36 -5.72 -2.93
C PHE A 61 -11.69 -7.18 -2.60
N ALA A 62 -11.03 -8.14 -3.24
CA ALA A 62 -11.26 -9.56 -3.01
C ALA A 62 -10.90 -9.97 -1.57
N MET A 63 -9.88 -9.33 -0.98
CA MET A 63 -9.52 -9.51 0.42
C MET A 63 -10.64 -9.16 1.40
N ILE A 64 -11.59 -8.30 1.03
CA ILE A 64 -12.78 -8.02 1.86
C ILE A 64 -13.58 -9.32 2.10
N PHE A 65 -13.79 -10.14 1.07
CA PHE A 65 -14.50 -11.42 1.19
C PHE A 65 -13.67 -12.47 1.92
N VAL A 66 -12.35 -12.47 1.71
CA VAL A 66 -11.44 -13.35 2.46
C VAL A 66 -11.52 -13.04 3.96
N PHE A 67 -11.45 -11.76 4.33
CA PHE A 67 -11.59 -11.33 5.71
C PHE A 67 -12.98 -11.63 6.27
N GLU A 68 -14.06 -11.41 5.52
CA GLU A 68 -15.42 -11.80 5.94
C GLU A 68 -15.47 -13.30 6.29
N SER A 69 -14.92 -14.15 5.41
CA SER A 69 -14.88 -15.59 5.63
C SER A 69 -14.04 -15.96 6.86
N ILE A 70 -12.91 -15.29 7.08
CA ILE A 70 -12.06 -15.50 8.27
C ILE A 70 -12.81 -15.07 9.53
N HIS A 71 -13.34 -13.84 9.57
CA HIS A 71 -14.06 -13.28 10.72
C HIS A 71 -15.25 -14.14 11.12
N SER A 72 -16.02 -14.63 10.13
CA SER A 72 -17.14 -15.53 10.36
C SER A 72 -16.69 -16.90 10.90
N LYS A 73 -15.67 -17.51 10.29
CA LYS A 73 -15.13 -18.82 10.70
C LYS A 73 -14.61 -18.80 12.15
N TYR A 74 -13.94 -17.72 12.55
CA TYR A 74 -13.36 -17.58 13.88
C TYR A 74 -14.28 -16.88 14.90
N LYS A 75 -15.51 -16.52 14.51
CA LYS A 75 -16.50 -15.84 15.37
C LYS A 75 -15.91 -14.64 16.13
N VAL A 76 -15.16 -13.80 15.42
CA VAL A 76 -14.38 -12.72 16.03
C VAL A 76 -15.28 -11.63 16.63
N ASN A 77 -14.82 -10.99 17.71
CA ASN A 77 -15.54 -9.85 18.28
C ASN A 77 -15.35 -8.60 17.41
N ARG A 78 -16.39 -8.22 16.68
CA ARG A 78 -16.38 -7.08 15.75
C ARG A 78 -15.82 -5.80 16.34
N LYS A 79 -16.22 -5.41 17.56
CA LYS A 79 -15.77 -4.14 18.17
C LYS A 79 -14.26 -4.12 18.41
N HIS A 80 -13.73 -5.20 18.96
CA HIS A 80 -12.31 -5.30 19.28
C HIS A 80 -11.44 -5.37 18.02
N PHE A 81 -11.87 -6.13 17.00
CA PHE A 81 -11.12 -6.24 15.75
C PHE A 81 -11.16 -4.96 14.92
N ILE A 82 -12.31 -4.27 14.83
CA ILE A 82 -12.36 -2.96 14.18
C ILE A 82 -11.41 -1.99 14.90
N MET A 83 -11.44 -1.93 16.23
CA MET A 83 -10.54 -1.08 17.00
C MET A 83 -9.07 -1.43 16.73
N GLY A 84 -8.72 -2.73 16.71
CA GLY A 84 -7.37 -3.20 16.41
C GLY A 84 -6.89 -2.84 15.00
N TYR A 85 -7.71 -3.09 13.98
CA TYR A 85 -7.39 -2.73 12.58
C TYR A 85 -7.27 -1.22 12.40
N THR A 86 -8.16 -0.43 13.00
CA THR A 86 -8.10 1.03 12.95
C THR A 86 -6.84 1.55 13.63
N PHE A 87 -6.53 1.06 14.82
CA PHE A 87 -5.34 1.47 15.56
C PHE A 87 -4.07 1.14 14.79
N LEU A 88 -3.96 -0.09 14.25
CA LEU A 88 -2.83 -0.49 13.41
C LEU A 88 -2.74 0.38 12.15
N SER A 89 -3.85 0.62 11.45
CA SER A 89 -3.86 1.47 10.26
C SER A 89 -3.39 2.89 10.57
N ILE A 90 -3.80 3.48 11.69
CA ILE A 90 -3.34 4.81 12.12
C ILE A 90 -1.83 4.81 12.35
N ILE A 91 -1.29 3.81 13.05
CA ILE A 91 0.16 3.71 13.29
C ILE A 91 0.93 3.67 11.97
N LEU A 92 0.51 2.83 11.03
CA LEU A 92 1.21 2.64 9.75
C LEU A 92 1.13 3.88 8.85
N VAL A 93 -0.03 4.55 8.82
CA VAL A 93 -0.22 5.81 8.09
C VAL A 93 0.60 6.93 8.73
N SER A 94 0.58 7.06 10.06
CA SER A 94 1.40 8.05 10.78
C SER A 94 2.89 7.81 10.57
N TYR A 95 3.34 6.56 10.56
CA TYR A 95 4.72 6.22 10.24
C TYR A 95 5.10 6.63 8.81
N THR A 96 4.20 6.40 7.85
CA THR A 96 4.39 6.85 6.46
C THR A 96 4.50 8.37 6.38
N ALA A 97 3.59 9.09 7.03
CA ALA A 97 3.61 10.56 7.08
C ALA A 97 4.90 11.08 7.70
N TYR A 98 5.36 10.49 8.81
CA TYR A 98 6.64 10.82 9.43
C TYR A 98 7.81 10.66 8.46
N ARG A 99 7.89 9.51 7.76
CA ARG A 99 8.97 9.25 6.80
C ARG A 99 8.96 10.20 5.61
N VAL A 100 7.78 10.61 5.15
CA VAL A 100 7.62 11.60 4.08
C VAL A 100 8.08 12.99 4.54
N ILE A 101 7.72 13.40 5.76
CA ILE A 101 8.17 14.68 6.34
C ILE A 101 9.70 14.69 6.49
N ASP A 102 10.27 13.61 7.05
CA ASP A 102 11.71 13.43 7.20
C ASP A 102 12.45 13.49 5.85
N PHE A 103 11.94 12.77 4.85
CA PHE A 103 12.45 12.83 3.49
C PHE A 103 12.41 14.27 2.92
N ASN A 104 11.29 14.98 3.05
CA ASN A 104 11.20 16.35 2.55
C ASN A 104 12.18 17.29 3.26
N LEU A 105 12.31 17.21 4.59
CA LEU A 105 13.26 18.04 5.32
C LEU A 105 14.72 17.77 4.92
N THR A 106 15.05 16.52 4.61
CA THR A 106 16.41 16.13 4.23
C THR A 106 16.71 16.39 2.75
N ALA A 107 15.74 16.18 1.85
CA ALA A 107 15.94 16.31 0.41
C ALA A 107 15.69 17.72 -0.13
N GLN A 108 14.69 18.46 0.38
CA GLN A 108 14.30 19.78 -0.14
C GLN A 108 15.44 20.79 -0.30
N PRO A 109 16.43 20.89 0.62
CA PRO A 109 17.54 21.83 0.48
C PRO A 109 18.42 21.63 -0.77
N TYR A 110 18.30 20.48 -1.44
CA TYR A 110 19.11 20.09 -2.59
C TYR A 110 18.44 20.35 -3.94
N PHE A 111 17.22 20.91 -3.93
CA PHE A 111 16.44 21.20 -5.13
C PHE A 111 16.05 22.68 -5.14
N GLU A 112 16.10 23.31 -6.31
CA GLU A 112 15.70 24.72 -6.49
C GLU A 112 14.18 24.89 -6.34
N ASP A 113 13.41 23.90 -6.80
CA ASP A 113 11.95 23.87 -6.73
C ASP A 113 11.44 22.95 -5.61
N GLU A 114 10.18 23.15 -5.21
CA GLU A 114 9.51 22.29 -4.24
C GLU A 114 9.41 20.84 -4.76
N ILE A 115 9.91 19.89 -3.95
CA ILE A 115 9.88 18.48 -4.31
C ILE A 115 8.46 17.94 -4.12
N GLY A 116 7.88 17.41 -5.20
CA GLY A 116 6.60 16.70 -5.13
C GLY A 116 6.67 15.42 -4.28
N TYR A 117 5.59 15.12 -3.55
CA TYR A 117 5.53 13.96 -2.65
C TYR A 117 5.71 12.60 -3.33
N LEU A 118 5.35 12.45 -4.62
CA LEU A 118 5.49 11.20 -5.40
C LEU A 118 6.57 11.35 -6.49
N ASN A 119 7.74 11.82 -6.08
CA ASN A 119 8.89 11.95 -6.96
C ASN A 119 9.66 10.60 -7.10
N PRO A 120 10.60 10.50 -8.06
CA PRO A 120 11.36 9.27 -8.30
C PRO A 120 12.18 8.75 -7.11
N TYR A 121 12.43 9.58 -6.10
CA TYR A 121 13.18 9.25 -4.88
C TYR A 121 12.28 8.85 -3.70
N SER A 122 11.00 9.21 -3.71
CA SER A 122 10.09 9.00 -2.56
C SER A 122 9.13 7.83 -2.71
N ASN A 123 9.05 7.18 -3.88
CA ASN A 123 8.11 6.07 -4.11
C ASN A 123 8.19 4.95 -3.07
N HIS A 124 9.41 4.64 -2.64
CA HIS A 124 9.64 3.60 -1.65
C HIS A 124 8.95 3.90 -0.30
N LEU A 125 8.63 5.18 -0.02
CA LEU A 125 7.86 5.61 1.15
C LEU A 125 6.37 5.30 1.04
N PHE A 126 5.81 5.27 -0.18
CA PHE A 126 4.39 5.07 -0.44
C PHE A 126 4.05 3.63 -0.86
N PHE A 127 4.95 2.94 -1.55
CA PHE A 127 4.74 1.59 -2.07
C PHE A 127 5.65 0.60 -1.33
N ASN A 128 5.25 0.20 -0.14
CA ASN A 128 6.01 -0.72 0.71
C ASN A 128 5.06 -1.67 1.45
N ALA A 129 5.66 -2.53 2.29
CA ALA A 129 4.91 -3.50 3.07
C ALA A 129 3.93 -2.85 4.05
N TRP A 130 4.30 -1.75 4.72
CA TRP A 130 3.44 -1.15 5.75
C TRP A 130 2.25 -0.40 5.16
N THR A 131 2.39 0.24 4.00
CA THR A 131 1.26 0.87 3.29
C THR A 131 0.30 -0.18 2.72
N LEU A 132 0.82 -1.33 2.24
CA LEU A 132 -0.01 -2.47 1.87
C LEU A 132 -0.78 -3.02 3.08
N ILE A 133 -0.12 -3.19 4.23
CA ILE A 133 -0.80 -3.66 5.45
C ILE A 133 -1.88 -2.67 5.88
N ALA A 134 -1.61 -1.36 5.81
CA ALA A 134 -2.62 -0.34 6.11
C ALA A 134 -3.84 -0.46 5.18
N ALA A 135 -3.62 -0.67 3.88
CA ALA A 135 -4.71 -0.91 2.92
C ALA A 135 -5.48 -2.21 3.24
N LEU A 136 -4.79 -3.28 3.64
CA LEU A 136 -5.43 -4.53 4.08
C LEU A 136 -6.25 -4.35 5.37
N CYS A 137 -5.81 -3.49 6.30
CA CYS A 137 -6.62 -3.12 7.47
C CYS A 137 -7.94 -2.47 7.04
N ILE A 138 -7.94 -1.61 6.03
CA ILE A 138 -9.17 -1.01 5.48
C ILE A 138 -10.07 -2.11 4.90
N SER A 139 -9.54 -3.02 4.08
CA SER A 139 -10.32 -4.16 3.56
C SER A 139 -10.91 -5.04 4.68
N ALA A 140 -10.16 -5.27 5.75
CA ALA A 140 -10.62 -6.01 6.93
C ALA A 140 -11.67 -5.25 7.77
N ILE A 141 -11.63 -3.92 7.78
CA ILE A 141 -12.69 -3.12 8.43
C ILE A 141 -13.97 -3.18 7.58
N VAL A 142 -13.84 -3.04 6.26
CA VAL A 142 -14.98 -3.07 5.32
C VAL A 142 -15.68 -4.43 5.34
N SER A 143 -14.96 -5.54 5.55
CA SER A 143 -15.55 -6.89 5.60
C SER A 143 -16.61 -7.03 6.69
N PHE A 144 -16.46 -6.37 7.84
CA PHE A 144 -17.46 -6.37 8.91
C PHE A 144 -18.78 -5.69 8.54
N TYR A 145 -18.80 -4.88 7.48
CA TYR A 145 -20.03 -4.25 6.99
C TYR A 145 -20.76 -5.12 5.94
N LEU A 146 -20.10 -6.15 5.39
CA LEU A 146 -20.76 -7.14 4.53
C LEU A 146 -21.64 -8.11 5.32
N ASP A 147 -21.23 -8.49 6.53
CA ASP A 147 -21.91 -9.44 7.41
C ASP A 147 -23.35 -9.00 7.76
N LYS A 148 -23.63 -7.69 7.76
CA LYS A 148 -24.97 -7.13 7.95
C LYS A 148 -25.98 -7.54 6.87
N ARG A 149 -25.56 -8.02 5.70
CA ARG A 149 -26.48 -8.45 4.62
C ARG A 149 -27.04 -9.86 4.81
N LYS A 150 -26.52 -10.63 5.78
CA LYS A 150 -26.92 -12.04 6.03
C LYS A 150 -27.78 -12.22 7.28
N LYS A 151 -28.13 -11.13 7.98
CA LYS A 151 -29.10 -11.10 9.09
C LYS A 151 -30.29 -10.27 8.70
#